data_AF-F2Q5V9-F1
#
_entry.id   AF-F2Q5V9-F1
#
_cell.length_a   1.000
_cell.length_b   1.000
_cell.length_c   1.000
_cell.angle_alpha   90.00
_cell.angle_beta   90.00
_cell.angle_gamma   90.00
#
_symmetry.space_group_name_H-M   'P 1'
#
loop_
_entity.id
_entity.type
_entity.pdbx_description
1 polymer ?
#
loop_
_entity_poly.entity_id
_entity_poly.type
_entity_poly.pdbx_seq_one_letter_code
_entity_poly.pdbx_strand_id
1 'polypeptide(L)'
;RFYQTKVINVRAWYDDKTDKSIHLKDLPSVKDTISSWRLGSKQLPESVQKLEENSPLLTSCLSALKDQGFVSKSFSPKDAAPLTTKQEIVSNVTWRFLQLRGYVDSKHQLTTWGKALESALSSLKPSDNLEEPTFLAVELVRLGILSSKDWFPNTSGGPMRGSDEEQRNNLLISRVACFGKIQHKPIGYSGPLSRQLLSFRSLVSTVRSALRDLIEVVLASLLLSGDANRDRDDWTDLSLSLPFIDDNDCGLAIAVRTYLDDLPQEPEPTTEAIREEVKAKGKEWFQHSHSFSENLDMSFHLWDAVYKAIQAANKEPGVDIKVWNEANQWLSSRR
;
A
#
# COMPACT_ATOMS: atom_id res chain seq x y z
N ARG A 1 -18.76 17.37 -24.99
CA ARG A 1 -19.64 18.31 -24.25
C ARG A 1 -20.99 17.70 -23.80
N PHE A 2 -21.56 16.71 -24.51
CA PHE A 2 -22.85 16.10 -24.15
C PHE A 2 -22.96 15.61 -22.68
N TYR A 3 -21.97 14.90 -22.18
CA TYR A 3 -21.98 14.38 -20.80
C TYR A 3 -21.77 15.48 -19.73
N GLN A 4 -21.14 16.60 -20.07
CA GLN A 4 -20.89 17.69 -19.10
C GLN A 4 -22.16 18.48 -18.75
N THR A 5 -23.20 18.39 -19.57
CA THR A 5 -24.44 19.17 -19.40
C THR A 5 -25.62 18.36 -18.85
N LYS A 6 -25.51 17.02 -18.82
CA LYS A 6 -26.62 16.14 -18.45
C LYS A 6 -26.58 15.87 -16.95
N VAL A 7 -27.75 15.97 -16.31
CA VAL A 7 -27.93 15.54 -14.92
C VAL A 7 -27.93 14.01 -14.88
N ILE A 8 -27.08 13.44 -14.03
CA ILE A 8 -27.05 11.99 -13.80
C ILE A 8 -27.88 11.70 -12.55
N ASN A 9 -28.98 10.96 -12.71
CA ASN A 9 -29.78 10.50 -11.58
C ASN A 9 -29.25 9.14 -11.12
N VAL A 10 -28.76 9.09 -9.89
CA VAL A 10 -28.26 7.88 -9.23
C VAL A 10 -29.35 7.35 -8.32
N ARG A 11 -29.73 6.09 -8.54
CA ARG A 11 -30.64 5.34 -7.69
C ARG A 11 -29.91 4.15 -7.10
N ALA A 12 -29.81 4.09 -5.78
CA ALA A 12 -29.17 2.96 -5.11
C ALA A 12 -30.12 1.76 -5.12
N TRP A 13 -29.63 0.60 -5.56
CA TRP A 13 -30.44 -0.63 -5.60
C TRP A 13 -30.84 -1.13 -4.20
N TYR A 14 -30.11 -0.72 -3.15
CA TYR A 14 -30.34 -1.10 -1.76
C TYR A 14 -31.14 -0.04 -0.97
N ASP A 15 -31.44 1.11 -1.57
CA ASP A 15 -32.18 2.19 -0.94
C ASP A 15 -32.97 3.00 -1.99
N ASP A 16 -34.18 2.56 -2.27
CA ASP A 16 -35.09 3.19 -3.23
C ASP A 16 -35.53 4.61 -2.84
N LYS A 17 -35.20 5.06 -1.63
CA LYS A 17 -35.55 6.39 -1.11
C LYS A 17 -34.45 7.43 -1.34
N THR A 18 -33.24 7.02 -1.72
CA THR A 18 -32.14 7.94 -2.04
C THR A 18 -31.95 8.10 -3.54
N ASP A 19 -32.76 8.96 -4.14
CA ASP A 19 -32.47 9.51 -5.47
C ASP A 19 -31.50 10.68 -5.32
N LYS A 20 -30.30 10.55 -5.91
CA LYS A 20 -29.28 11.62 -5.94
C LYS A 20 -29.04 12.09 -7.36
N SER A 21 -29.18 13.39 -7.60
CA SER A 21 -28.83 14.01 -8.88
C SER A 21 -27.40 14.57 -8.84
N ILE A 22 -26.57 14.17 -9.80
CA ILE A 22 -25.20 14.67 -9.98
C ILE A 22 -25.17 15.63 -11.17
N HIS A 23 -24.79 16.88 -10.90
CA HIS A 23 -24.57 17.92 -11.90
C HIS A 23 -23.07 18.04 -12.18
N LEU A 24 -22.62 17.51 -13.33
CA LEU A 24 -21.20 17.51 -13.71
C LEU A 24 -20.61 18.92 -13.95
N LYS A 25 -21.45 19.96 -14.11
CA LYS A 25 -20.99 21.36 -14.23
C LYS A 25 -20.53 21.97 -12.91
N ASP A 26 -21.11 21.52 -11.79
CA ASP A 26 -20.90 22.15 -10.49
C ASP A 26 -19.74 21.48 -9.73
N LEU A 27 -19.27 20.33 -10.23
CA LEU A 27 -18.13 19.64 -9.67
C LEU A 27 -16.83 20.31 -10.11
N PRO A 28 -15.93 20.65 -9.18
CA PRO A 28 -14.61 21.15 -9.54
C PRO A 28 -13.87 20.11 -10.38
N SER A 29 -13.18 20.58 -11.42
CA SER A 29 -12.40 19.71 -12.30
C SER A 29 -11.27 19.06 -11.50
N VAL A 30 -11.39 17.74 -11.27
CA VAL A 30 -10.34 16.93 -10.65
C VAL A 30 -9.05 16.99 -11.48
N LYS A 31 -9.16 17.12 -12.81
CA LYS A 31 -8.00 17.29 -13.69
C LYS A 31 -7.22 18.55 -13.36
N ASP A 32 -7.92 19.65 -13.10
CA ASP A 32 -7.28 20.95 -12.92
C ASP A 32 -6.46 21.00 -11.63
N THR A 33 -6.85 20.21 -10.61
CA THR A 33 -6.12 20.15 -9.33
C THR A 33 -4.74 19.51 -9.47
N ILE A 34 -4.53 18.65 -10.47
CA ILE A 34 -3.28 17.88 -10.67
C ILE A 34 -2.54 18.25 -11.97
N SER A 35 -3.05 19.20 -12.74
CA SER A 35 -2.47 19.61 -14.03
C SER A 35 -1.10 20.29 -13.91
N SER A 36 -0.73 20.76 -12.71
CA SER A 36 0.58 21.36 -12.41
C SER A 36 1.75 20.38 -12.56
N TRP A 37 1.49 19.07 -12.46
CA TRP A 37 2.46 18.01 -12.69
C TRP A 37 2.62 17.73 -14.19
N ARG A 38 3.52 18.47 -14.84
CA ARG A 38 3.99 18.19 -16.21
C ARG A 38 5.47 18.55 -16.32
N LEU A 39 6.30 17.74 -15.66
CA LEU A 39 7.74 17.92 -15.53
C LEU A 39 8.48 17.12 -16.59
N GLY A 40 9.20 17.83 -17.48
CA GLY A 40 10.09 17.19 -18.45
C GLY A 40 11.40 16.70 -17.81
N SER A 41 12.19 15.93 -18.56
CA SER A 41 13.39 15.24 -18.05
C SER A 41 14.35 16.16 -17.31
N LYS A 42 14.58 17.38 -17.81
CA LYS A 42 15.49 18.37 -17.18
C LYS A 42 15.00 18.90 -15.83
N GLN A 43 13.70 18.80 -15.55
CA GLN A 43 13.09 19.24 -14.29
C GLN A 43 12.97 18.10 -13.28
N LEU A 44 13.11 16.84 -13.71
CA LEU A 44 13.06 15.71 -12.80
C LEU A 44 14.29 15.70 -11.89
N PRO A 45 14.15 15.31 -10.61
CA PRO A 45 15.28 15.07 -9.73
C PRO A 45 16.16 13.92 -10.24
N GLU A 46 17.46 13.95 -9.94
CA GLU A 46 18.37 12.88 -10.36
C GLU A 46 17.95 11.48 -9.88
N SER A 47 17.42 11.40 -8.66
CA SER A 47 16.91 10.14 -8.08
C SER A 47 15.78 9.53 -8.90
N VAL A 48 15.00 10.37 -9.58
CA VAL A 48 13.87 9.95 -10.41
C VAL A 48 14.29 9.73 -11.87
N GLN A 49 15.29 10.46 -12.36
CA GLN A 49 15.81 10.28 -13.72
C GLN A 49 16.50 8.93 -13.91
N LYS A 50 17.18 8.43 -12.87
CA LYS A 50 18.01 7.22 -12.91
C LYS A 50 17.27 5.96 -12.45
N LEU A 51 15.94 5.98 -12.38
CA LEU A 51 15.16 4.81 -11.95
C LEU A 51 15.23 3.71 -13.02
N GLU A 52 15.72 2.55 -12.62
CA GLU A 52 15.64 1.30 -13.38
C GLU A 52 14.29 0.61 -13.16
N GLU A 53 13.98 -0.42 -13.97
CA GLU A 53 12.65 -1.09 -14.03
C GLU A 53 12.19 -1.79 -12.73
N ASN A 54 13.03 -1.86 -11.69
CA ASN A 54 12.67 -2.37 -10.35
C ASN A 54 13.03 -1.38 -9.22
N SER A 55 13.18 -0.09 -9.54
CA SER A 55 13.54 0.92 -8.55
C SER A 55 12.30 1.37 -7.76
N PRO A 56 12.47 1.77 -6.48
CA PRO A 56 11.36 2.16 -5.61
C PRO A 56 10.77 3.52 -6.05
N LEU A 57 9.78 3.46 -6.94
CA LEU A 57 9.20 4.61 -7.63
C LEU A 57 8.48 5.53 -6.64
N LEU A 58 7.64 4.97 -5.75
CA LEU A 58 6.88 5.75 -4.77
C LEU A 58 7.80 6.47 -3.79
N THR A 59 8.81 5.77 -3.29
CA THR A 59 9.85 6.27 -2.38
C THR A 59 10.62 7.40 -3.02
N SER A 60 11.04 7.24 -4.28
CA SER A 60 11.82 8.24 -5.00
C SER A 60 11.00 9.50 -5.29
N CYS A 61 9.74 9.34 -5.71
CA CYS A 61 8.81 10.45 -5.93
C CYS A 61 8.49 11.21 -4.64
N LEU A 62 8.29 10.52 -3.51
CA LEU A 62 8.04 11.16 -2.21
C LEU A 62 9.29 11.84 -1.65
N SER A 63 10.44 11.17 -1.73
CA SER A 63 11.72 11.70 -1.25
C SER A 63 12.13 12.98 -1.99
N ALA A 64 11.84 13.05 -3.29
CA ALA A 64 12.07 14.25 -4.10
C ALA A 64 11.39 15.49 -3.51
N LEU A 65 10.20 15.34 -2.91
CA LEU A 65 9.43 16.45 -2.34
C LEU A 65 9.96 16.96 -1.00
N LYS A 66 11.01 16.33 -0.45
CA LYS A 66 11.74 16.86 0.71
C LYS A 66 12.66 18.01 0.31
N ASP A 67 13.15 18.02 -0.93
CA ASP A 67 13.97 19.10 -1.46
C ASP A 67 13.10 20.30 -1.86
N GLN A 68 13.21 21.40 -1.10
CA GLN A 68 12.50 22.64 -1.39
C GLN A 68 12.94 23.28 -2.72
N GLY A 69 14.17 23.02 -3.16
CA GLY A 69 14.69 23.43 -4.46
C GLY A 69 13.93 22.76 -5.60
N PHE A 70 13.61 21.47 -5.47
CA PHE A 70 12.74 20.76 -6.40
C PHE A 70 11.29 21.25 -6.32
N VAL A 71 10.71 21.34 -5.11
CA VAL A 71 9.31 21.75 -4.92
C VAL A 71 9.03 23.10 -5.59
N SER A 72 9.90 24.09 -5.42
CA SER A 72 9.76 25.42 -6.05
C SER A 72 9.76 25.39 -7.58
N LYS A 73 10.34 24.37 -8.20
CA LYS A 73 10.45 24.19 -9.67
C LYS A 73 9.50 23.13 -10.22
N SER A 74 8.74 22.48 -9.35
CA SER A 74 7.87 21.35 -9.68
C SER A 74 6.52 21.77 -10.29
N PHE A 75 6.31 23.07 -10.54
CA PHE A 75 5.11 23.60 -11.18
C PHE A 75 5.34 23.79 -12.68
N SER A 76 4.55 23.11 -13.48
CA SER A 76 4.61 23.24 -14.93
C SER A 76 3.81 24.46 -15.42
N PRO A 77 4.35 25.26 -16.36
CA PRO A 77 3.58 26.31 -17.01
C PRO A 77 2.50 25.72 -17.94
N LYS A 78 1.46 26.49 -18.25
CA LYS A 78 0.30 26.01 -19.03
C LYS A 78 0.69 25.52 -20.44
N ASP A 79 1.72 26.14 -21.01
CA ASP A 79 2.29 25.93 -22.34
C ASP A 79 3.48 24.96 -22.34
N ALA A 80 3.70 24.22 -21.24
CA ALA A 80 4.75 23.21 -21.17
C ALA A 80 4.61 22.15 -22.27
N ALA A 81 5.75 21.78 -22.85
CA ALA A 81 5.85 20.77 -23.89
C ALA A 81 5.28 19.41 -23.43
N PRO A 82 4.73 18.61 -24.35
CA PRO A 82 4.26 17.27 -24.01
C PRO A 82 5.40 16.38 -23.51
N LEU A 83 5.09 15.53 -22.52
CA LEU A 83 6.01 14.50 -22.03
C LEU A 83 6.24 13.44 -23.12
N THR A 84 7.48 13.01 -23.28
CA THR A 84 7.92 12.13 -24.37
C THR A 84 8.51 10.83 -23.89
N THR A 85 9.23 10.81 -22.76
CA THR A 85 9.88 9.58 -22.28
C THR A 85 8.97 8.78 -21.34
N LYS A 86 9.18 7.46 -21.27
CA LYS A 86 8.48 6.58 -20.31
C LYS A 86 8.62 7.11 -18.88
N GLN A 87 9.85 7.48 -18.50
CA GLN A 87 10.16 7.97 -17.16
C GLN A 87 9.47 9.29 -16.82
N GLU A 88 9.40 10.23 -17.76
CA GLU A 88 8.64 11.46 -17.60
C GLU A 88 7.17 11.15 -17.31
N ILE A 89 6.55 10.27 -18.10
CA ILE A 89 5.13 9.95 -17.96
C ILE A 89 4.87 9.26 -16.62
N VAL A 90 5.60 8.19 -16.30
CA VAL A 90 5.41 7.40 -15.07
C VAL A 90 5.59 8.25 -13.82
N SER A 91 6.62 9.11 -13.78
CA SER A 91 6.88 9.99 -12.64
C SER A 91 5.76 11.01 -12.44
N ASN A 92 5.31 11.66 -13.52
CA ASN A 92 4.22 12.63 -13.45
C ASN A 92 2.89 11.96 -13.08
N VAL A 93 2.58 10.78 -13.62
CA VAL A 93 1.41 9.98 -13.21
C VAL A 93 1.47 9.66 -11.73
N THR A 94 2.64 9.27 -11.22
CA THR A 94 2.83 8.94 -9.80
C THR A 94 2.59 10.15 -8.89
N TRP A 95 3.13 11.33 -9.19
CA TRP A 95 2.86 12.52 -8.38
C TRP A 95 1.40 12.97 -8.45
N ARG A 96 0.78 12.93 -9.64
CA ARG A 96 -0.66 13.20 -9.79
C ARG A 96 -1.50 12.24 -8.94
N PHE A 97 -1.18 10.95 -8.97
CA PHE A 97 -1.81 9.93 -8.14
C PHE A 97 -1.63 10.21 -6.64
N LEU A 98 -0.40 10.49 -6.20
CA LEU A 98 -0.09 10.80 -4.80
C LEU A 98 -0.84 12.05 -4.30
N GLN A 99 -1.00 13.07 -5.15
CA GLN A 99 -1.78 14.26 -4.82
C GLN A 99 -3.29 13.94 -4.73
N LEU A 100 -3.85 13.18 -5.68
CA LEU A 100 -5.25 12.74 -5.59
C LEU A 100 -5.51 11.87 -4.36
N ARG A 101 -4.52 11.07 -3.93
CA ARG A 101 -4.60 10.31 -2.69
C ARG A 101 -4.35 11.13 -1.43
N GLY A 102 -4.00 12.41 -1.55
CA GLY A 102 -3.79 13.32 -0.43
C GLY A 102 -2.48 13.08 0.33
N TYR A 103 -1.52 12.37 -0.26
CA TYR A 103 -0.15 12.29 0.26
C TYR A 103 0.65 13.55 -0.08
N VAL A 104 0.27 14.23 -1.16
CA VAL A 104 0.84 15.50 -1.61
C VAL A 104 -0.27 16.54 -1.69
N ASP A 105 0.01 17.77 -1.29
CA ASP A 105 -0.94 18.88 -1.40
C ASP A 105 -0.82 19.62 -2.74
N SER A 106 -1.69 20.61 -2.98
CA SER A 106 -1.65 21.44 -4.19
C SER A 106 -0.44 22.36 -4.28
N LYS A 107 0.37 22.46 -3.22
CA LYS A 107 1.64 23.20 -3.18
C LYS A 107 2.83 22.27 -3.42
N HIS A 108 2.58 21.02 -3.82
CA HIS A 108 3.59 20.00 -4.06
C HIS A 108 4.40 19.68 -2.80
N GLN A 109 3.78 19.79 -1.62
CA GLN A 109 4.38 19.46 -0.34
C GLN A 109 3.78 18.18 0.23
N LEU A 110 4.59 17.43 0.98
CA LEU A 110 4.11 16.25 1.69
C LEU A 110 3.13 16.65 2.80
N THR A 111 1.94 16.05 2.78
CA THR A 111 0.96 16.15 3.87
C THR A 111 1.44 15.36 5.11
N THR A 112 0.69 15.36 6.22
CA THR A 112 1.01 14.49 7.36
C THR A 112 1.12 13.03 6.93
N TRP A 113 0.14 12.54 6.15
CA TRP A 113 0.16 11.19 5.58
C TRP A 113 1.29 11.01 4.57
N GLY A 114 1.60 12.03 3.77
CA GLY A 114 2.76 12.00 2.86
C GLY A 114 4.09 11.81 3.59
N LYS A 115 4.30 12.53 4.69
CA LYS A 115 5.49 12.40 5.54
C LYS A 115 5.53 11.05 6.25
N ALA A 116 4.39 10.58 6.72
CA ALA A 116 4.27 9.26 7.34
C ALA A 116 4.65 8.14 6.36
N LEU A 117 4.05 8.15 5.17
CA LEU A 117 4.36 7.18 4.12
C LEU A 117 5.82 7.25 3.67
N GLU A 118 6.35 8.45 3.42
CA GLU A 118 7.77 8.63 3.07
C GLU A 118 8.68 8.06 4.16
N SER A 119 8.38 8.33 5.43
CA SER A 119 9.21 7.84 6.53
C SER A 119 9.26 6.30 6.60
N ALA A 120 8.15 5.64 6.27
CA ALA A 120 8.04 4.18 6.24
C ALA A 120 8.76 3.58 5.04
N LEU A 121 8.51 4.12 3.84
CA LEU A 121 9.13 3.65 2.61
C LEU A 121 10.65 3.85 2.63
N SER A 122 11.13 4.98 3.16
CA SER A 122 12.57 5.26 3.31
C SER A 122 13.28 4.38 4.35
N SER A 123 12.56 3.62 5.19
CA SER A 123 13.17 2.57 6.03
C SER A 123 13.29 1.21 5.36
N LEU A 124 12.65 1.01 4.21
CA LEU A 124 12.69 -0.27 3.50
C LEU A 124 13.99 -0.43 2.75
N LYS A 125 14.43 -1.68 2.62
CA LYS A 125 15.48 -2.05 1.68
C LYS A 125 14.83 -2.34 0.33
N PRO A 126 15.35 -1.79 -0.79
CA PRO A 126 14.80 -2.07 -2.11
C PRO A 126 14.73 -3.57 -2.45
N SER A 127 15.65 -4.38 -1.91
CA SER A 127 15.70 -5.84 -2.07
C SER A 127 14.45 -6.57 -1.57
N ASP A 128 13.72 -5.97 -0.63
CA ASP A 128 12.64 -6.66 0.07
C ASP A 128 11.31 -6.58 -0.72
N ASN A 129 11.25 -5.74 -1.78
CA ASN A 129 10.05 -5.52 -2.60
C ASN A 129 8.79 -5.16 -1.78
N LEU A 130 8.97 -4.44 -0.67
CA LEU A 130 7.92 -4.09 0.28
C LEU A 130 7.29 -2.71 0.07
N GLU A 131 7.66 -1.99 -0.99
CA GLU A 131 7.18 -0.63 -1.25
C GLU A 131 5.65 -0.59 -1.45
N GLU A 132 5.11 -1.37 -2.39
CA GLU A 132 3.66 -1.46 -2.61
C GLU A 132 2.92 -2.08 -1.43
N PRO A 133 3.39 -3.20 -0.81
CA PRO A 133 2.81 -3.72 0.42
C PRO A 133 2.66 -2.67 1.53
N THR A 134 3.70 -1.85 1.73
CA THR A 134 3.69 -0.80 2.75
C THR A 134 2.72 0.31 2.40
N PHE A 135 2.65 0.72 1.12
CA PHE A 135 1.66 1.70 0.66
C PHE A 135 0.23 1.21 0.93
N LEU A 136 -0.08 -0.04 0.55
CA LEU A 136 -1.40 -0.64 0.76
C LEU A 136 -1.75 -0.72 2.24
N ALA A 137 -0.81 -1.12 3.09
CA ALA A 137 -1.02 -1.18 4.53
C ALA A 137 -1.39 0.20 5.11
N VAL A 138 -0.61 1.24 4.79
CA VAL A 138 -0.89 2.62 5.21
C VAL A 138 -2.26 3.09 4.70
N GLU A 139 -2.60 2.74 3.47
CA GLU A 139 -3.89 3.08 2.89
C GLU A 139 -5.07 2.42 3.64
N LEU A 140 -4.97 1.13 3.99
CA LEU A 140 -6.03 0.47 4.77
C LEU A 140 -6.14 1.03 6.19
N VAL A 141 -5.07 1.56 6.77
CA VAL A 141 -5.16 2.29 8.04
C VAL A 141 -5.91 3.60 7.87
N ARG A 142 -5.62 4.37 6.81
CA ARG A 142 -6.35 5.60 6.48
C ARG A 142 -7.85 5.38 6.26
N LEU A 143 -8.21 4.22 5.72
CA LEU A 143 -9.60 3.80 5.52
C LEU A 143 -10.25 3.23 6.80
N GLY A 144 -9.51 3.07 7.90
CA GLY A 144 -9.99 2.46 9.14
C GLY A 144 -10.29 0.96 9.02
N ILE A 145 -9.75 0.29 8.00
CA ILE A 145 -9.96 -1.14 7.73
C ILE A 145 -8.91 -1.98 8.47
N LEU A 146 -7.63 -1.59 8.39
CA LEU A 146 -6.53 -2.28 9.08
C LEU A 146 -6.51 -1.90 10.56
N SER A 147 -7.10 -2.77 11.37
CA SER A 147 -7.20 -2.63 12.84
C SER A 147 -7.23 -4.02 13.49
N SER A 148 -7.29 -4.08 14.82
CA SER A 148 -7.51 -5.32 15.58
C SER A 148 -8.99 -5.75 15.64
N LYS A 149 -9.91 -4.96 15.07
CA LYS A 149 -11.35 -5.25 15.08
C LYS A 149 -11.65 -6.56 14.34
N ASP A 150 -12.40 -7.47 14.95
CA ASP A 150 -12.85 -8.66 14.24
C ASP A 150 -14.01 -8.31 13.29
N TRP A 151 -13.67 -8.21 12.00
CA TRP A 151 -14.64 -7.98 10.92
C TRP A 151 -15.41 -9.27 10.56
N PHE A 152 -14.90 -10.43 10.98
CA PHE A 152 -15.37 -11.73 10.54
C PHE A 152 -15.55 -12.69 11.73
N PRO A 153 -16.40 -12.34 12.72
CA PRO A 153 -16.50 -13.07 14.00
C PRO A 153 -16.97 -14.52 13.86
N ASN A 154 -17.68 -14.85 12.78
CA ASN A 154 -18.17 -16.20 12.52
C ASN A 154 -17.27 -16.98 11.54
N THR A 155 -16.07 -16.49 11.28
CA THR A 155 -15.15 -17.06 10.31
C THR A 155 -13.95 -17.71 11.01
N SER A 156 -13.72 -18.99 10.72
CA SER A 156 -12.65 -19.76 11.36
C SER A 156 -11.24 -19.37 10.90
N GLY A 157 -10.23 -19.75 11.69
CA GLY A 157 -8.81 -19.62 11.32
C GLY A 157 -8.14 -18.32 11.78
N GLY A 158 -8.72 -17.63 12.76
CA GLY A 158 -8.01 -16.59 13.50
C GLY A 158 -7.00 -17.14 14.51
N PRO A 159 -6.33 -16.25 15.27
CA PRO A 159 -5.59 -16.65 16.46
C PRO A 159 -6.51 -17.35 17.47
N MET A 160 -6.06 -18.46 18.06
CA MET A 160 -6.87 -19.28 18.97
C MET A 160 -6.20 -19.53 20.31
N ARG A 161 -4.92 -19.17 20.46
CA ARG A 161 -4.10 -19.46 21.63
C ARG A 161 -3.62 -18.17 22.30
N GLY A 162 -3.26 -18.28 23.58
CA GLY A 162 -2.93 -17.13 24.43
C GLY A 162 -4.16 -16.38 24.93
N SER A 163 -3.93 -15.28 25.64
CA SER A 163 -5.00 -14.40 26.15
C SER A 163 -5.70 -13.62 25.03
N ASP A 164 -6.89 -13.08 25.30
CA ASP A 164 -7.62 -12.25 24.34
C ASP A 164 -6.79 -11.08 23.79
N GLU A 165 -5.89 -10.51 24.61
CA GLU A 165 -4.98 -9.45 24.20
C GLU A 165 -3.93 -9.95 23.20
N GLU A 166 -3.33 -11.12 23.47
CA GLU A 166 -2.34 -11.74 22.58
C GLU A 166 -2.98 -12.14 21.25
N GLN A 167 -4.21 -12.64 21.28
CA GLN A 167 -4.97 -12.96 20.07
C GLN A 167 -5.24 -11.71 19.23
N ARG A 168 -5.61 -10.58 19.85
CA ARG A 168 -5.79 -9.29 19.15
C ARG A 168 -4.49 -8.78 18.53
N ASN A 169 -3.38 -8.87 19.26
CA ASN A 169 -2.06 -8.46 18.76
C ASN A 169 -1.62 -9.34 17.58
N ASN A 170 -1.72 -10.66 17.72
CA ASN A 170 -1.43 -11.62 16.65
C ASN A 170 -2.29 -11.33 15.41
N LEU A 171 -3.60 -11.08 15.58
CA LEU A 171 -4.49 -10.78 14.46
C LEU A 171 -4.06 -9.52 13.71
N LEU A 172 -3.73 -8.44 14.41
CA LEU A 172 -3.27 -7.20 13.78
C LEU A 172 -1.95 -7.39 13.03
N ILE A 173 -0.97 -8.06 13.63
CA ILE A 173 0.34 -8.33 13.03
C ILE A 173 0.19 -9.23 11.79
N SER A 174 -0.63 -10.28 11.90
CA SER A 174 -0.94 -11.18 10.78
C SER A 174 -1.67 -10.46 9.64
N ARG A 175 -2.54 -9.49 9.95
CA ARG A 175 -3.18 -8.65 8.91
C ARG A 175 -2.18 -7.75 8.19
N VAL A 176 -1.19 -7.20 8.88
CA VAL A 176 -0.09 -6.48 8.22
C VAL A 176 0.73 -7.42 7.33
N ALA A 177 0.99 -8.64 7.78
CA ALA A 177 1.67 -9.65 6.96
C ALA A 177 0.87 -10.07 5.71
N CYS A 178 -0.41 -9.72 5.60
CA CYS A 178 -1.27 -10.02 4.44
C CYS A 178 -0.98 -9.13 3.21
N PHE A 179 -0.17 -8.10 3.36
CA PHE A 179 0.28 -7.29 2.21
C PHE A 179 1.55 -7.84 1.55
N GLY A 180 2.31 -8.69 2.26
CA GLY A 180 3.48 -9.36 1.70
C GLY A 180 3.13 -10.72 1.08
N LYS A 181 4.05 -11.25 0.27
CA LYS A 181 3.93 -12.58 -0.35
C LYS A 181 4.86 -13.56 0.33
N ILE A 182 4.43 -14.79 0.56
CA ILE A 182 5.33 -15.83 1.06
C ILE A 182 6.25 -16.29 -0.08
N GLN A 183 7.54 -16.42 0.19
CA GLN A 183 8.50 -16.98 -0.76
C GLN A 183 8.45 -18.50 -0.70
N HIS A 184 7.92 -19.12 -1.76
CA HIS A 184 7.74 -20.57 -1.86
C HIS A 184 7.99 -21.09 -3.29
N LYS A 185 8.17 -22.41 -3.41
CA LYS A 185 8.30 -23.09 -4.71
C LYS A 185 7.03 -22.94 -5.55
N PRO A 186 7.10 -22.83 -6.89
CA PRO A 186 5.95 -22.58 -7.76
C PRO A 186 5.06 -23.82 -7.97
N ILE A 187 4.57 -24.40 -6.88
CA ILE A 187 3.79 -25.65 -6.84
C ILE A 187 2.41 -25.46 -6.19
N GLY A 188 1.97 -24.20 -6.05
CA GLY A 188 0.76 -23.81 -5.35
C GLY A 188 0.94 -23.70 -3.84
N TYR A 189 -0.05 -23.10 -3.17
CA TYR A 189 -0.03 -22.94 -1.72
C TYR A 189 -0.26 -24.28 -1.00
N SER A 190 0.67 -24.65 -0.13
CA SER A 190 0.59 -25.84 0.73
C SER A 190 0.89 -25.42 2.16
N GLY A 191 -0.15 -25.02 2.88
CA GLY A 191 -0.09 -24.61 4.27
C GLY A 191 -1.48 -24.61 4.91
N PRO A 192 -1.59 -24.23 6.19
CA PRO A 192 -2.86 -24.19 6.90
C PRO A 192 -3.87 -23.25 6.24
N LEU A 193 -5.17 -23.52 6.38
CA LEU A 193 -6.22 -22.65 5.88
C LEU A 193 -6.66 -21.65 6.96
N SER A 194 -6.60 -20.35 6.68
CA SER A 194 -7.25 -19.32 7.49
C SER A 194 -8.36 -18.64 6.69
N ARG A 195 -9.63 -18.94 7.00
CA ARG A 195 -10.75 -18.24 6.36
C ARG A 195 -10.79 -16.77 6.77
N GLN A 196 -10.40 -16.45 8.01
CA GLN A 196 -10.37 -15.07 8.50
C GLN A 196 -9.38 -14.20 7.71
N LEU A 197 -8.16 -14.70 7.47
CA LEU A 197 -7.15 -13.98 6.68
C LEU A 197 -7.48 -13.95 5.19
N LEU A 198 -8.11 -15.01 4.65
CA LEU A 198 -8.65 -15.00 3.29
C LEU A 198 -9.75 -13.95 3.11
N SER A 199 -10.67 -13.81 4.07
CA SER A 199 -11.69 -12.76 4.04
C SER A 199 -11.06 -11.37 4.12
N PHE A 200 -10.03 -11.18 4.95
CA PHE A 200 -9.30 -9.92 5.00
C PHE A 200 -8.57 -9.61 3.68
N ARG A 201 -7.98 -10.61 3.03
CA ARG A 201 -7.34 -10.48 1.71
C ARG A 201 -8.30 -9.97 0.64
N SER A 202 -9.59 -10.31 0.70
CA SER A 202 -10.60 -9.73 -0.21
C SER A 202 -10.73 -8.21 -0.07
N LEU A 203 -10.61 -7.67 1.16
CA LEU A 203 -10.61 -6.23 1.41
C LEU A 203 -9.34 -5.57 0.83
N VAL A 204 -8.18 -6.20 1.06
CA VAL A 204 -6.90 -5.74 0.49
C VAL A 204 -6.96 -5.70 -1.04
N SER A 205 -7.44 -6.77 -1.68
CA SER A 205 -7.55 -6.87 -3.15
C SER A 205 -8.51 -5.82 -3.72
N THR A 206 -9.59 -5.49 -3.00
CA THR A 206 -10.52 -4.42 -3.39
C THR A 206 -9.84 -3.06 -3.38
N VAL A 207 -9.11 -2.73 -2.30
CA VAL A 207 -8.39 -1.44 -2.21
C VAL A 207 -7.27 -1.36 -3.25
N ARG A 208 -6.46 -2.42 -3.40
CA ARG A 208 -5.41 -2.47 -4.44
C ARG A 208 -5.99 -2.23 -5.84
N SER A 209 -7.07 -2.92 -6.19
CA SER A 209 -7.70 -2.77 -7.52
C SER A 209 -8.19 -1.34 -7.74
N ALA A 210 -8.82 -0.73 -6.73
CA ALA A 210 -9.25 0.66 -6.83
C ALA A 210 -8.08 1.66 -6.98
N LEU A 211 -6.94 1.40 -6.32
CA LEU A 211 -5.72 2.20 -6.49
C LEU A 211 -5.10 2.02 -7.88
N ARG A 212 -5.11 0.77 -8.39
CA ARG A 212 -4.67 0.46 -9.75
C ARG A 212 -5.52 1.17 -10.80
N ASP A 213 -6.84 1.10 -10.67
CA ASP A 213 -7.78 1.80 -11.54
C ASP A 213 -7.53 3.31 -11.51
N LEU A 214 -7.32 3.88 -10.31
CA LEU A 214 -7.06 5.31 -10.16
C LEU A 214 -5.79 5.74 -10.90
N ILE A 215 -4.68 5.01 -10.74
CA ILE A 215 -3.42 5.40 -11.38
C ILE A 215 -3.47 5.24 -12.91
N GLU A 216 -4.16 4.21 -13.40
CA GLU A 216 -4.41 4.04 -14.84
C GLU A 216 -5.32 5.14 -15.41
N VAL A 217 -6.35 5.56 -14.67
CA VAL A 217 -7.20 6.69 -15.05
C VAL A 217 -6.40 8.00 -15.07
N VAL A 218 -5.45 8.18 -14.16
CA VAL A 218 -4.53 9.34 -14.18
C VAL A 218 -3.65 9.30 -15.43
N LEU A 219 -3.08 8.14 -15.79
CA LEU A 219 -2.32 7.96 -17.03
C LEU A 219 -3.19 8.27 -18.26
N ALA A 220 -4.37 7.68 -18.35
CA ALA A 220 -5.30 7.91 -19.45
C ALA A 220 -5.68 9.39 -19.56
N SER A 221 -5.96 10.06 -18.44
CA SER A 221 -6.27 11.48 -18.39
C SER A 221 -5.10 12.35 -18.88
N LEU A 222 -3.87 12.02 -18.48
CA LEU A 222 -2.65 12.69 -18.93
C LEU A 222 -2.50 12.58 -20.46
N LEU A 223 -2.64 11.36 -21.00
CA LEU A 223 -2.57 11.11 -22.44
C LEU A 223 -3.69 11.83 -23.20
N LEU A 224 -4.95 11.66 -22.80
CA LEU A 224 -6.12 12.26 -23.45
C LEU A 224 -6.15 13.79 -23.38
N SER A 225 -5.46 14.37 -22.41
CA SER A 225 -5.29 15.82 -22.28
C SER A 225 -4.25 16.41 -23.23
N GLY A 226 -3.42 15.58 -23.86
CA GLY A 226 -2.33 16.03 -24.71
C GLY A 226 -1.10 16.45 -23.89
N ASP A 227 -1.04 16.06 -22.62
CA ASP A 227 0.09 16.35 -21.74
C ASP A 227 1.29 15.45 -22.05
N ALA A 228 1.10 14.38 -22.81
CA ALA A 228 2.14 13.48 -23.30
C ALA A 228 1.95 13.14 -24.78
N ASN A 229 3.04 12.78 -25.44
CA ASN A 229 3.03 12.26 -26.79
C ASN A 229 2.27 10.92 -26.83
N ARG A 230 1.39 10.77 -27.83
CA ARG A 230 0.59 9.55 -28.07
C ARG A 230 1.12 8.71 -29.21
N ASP A 231 2.07 9.21 -29.99
CA ASP A 231 2.74 8.42 -31.02
C ASP A 231 3.82 7.57 -30.33
N ARG A 232 3.44 6.35 -29.95
CA ARG A 232 4.22 5.43 -29.11
C ARG A 232 3.97 3.97 -29.48
N ASP A 233 4.96 3.12 -29.24
CA ASP A 233 4.94 1.66 -29.40
C ASP A 233 5.17 0.89 -28.08
N ASP A 234 5.50 1.57 -26.98
CA ASP A 234 5.84 1.02 -25.66
C ASP A 234 4.65 0.93 -24.67
N TRP A 235 3.42 0.79 -25.18
CA TRP A 235 2.20 0.83 -24.35
C TRP A 235 2.16 -0.21 -23.24
N THR A 236 2.60 -1.44 -23.55
CA THR A 236 2.65 -2.54 -22.58
C THR A 236 3.63 -2.21 -21.48
N ASP A 237 4.84 -1.79 -21.82
CA ASP A 237 5.89 -1.47 -20.84
C ASP A 237 5.49 -0.29 -19.96
N LEU A 238 4.82 0.72 -20.53
CA LEU A 238 4.28 1.85 -19.78
C LEU A 238 3.23 1.40 -18.76
N SER A 239 2.33 0.48 -19.14
CA SER A 239 1.31 -0.06 -18.24
C SER A 239 1.92 -0.93 -17.13
N LEU A 240 2.90 -1.77 -17.48
CA LEU A 240 3.61 -2.64 -16.52
C LEU A 240 4.47 -1.84 -15.53
N SER A 241 4.92 -0.64 -15.91
CA SER A 241 5.72 0.25 -15.05
C SER A 241 4.89 0.97 -13.98
N LEU A 242 3.56 0.91 -14.04
CA LEU A 242 2.70 1.49 -13.00
C LEU A 242 2.57 0.52 -11.80
N PRO A 243 2.48 1.03 -10.57
CA PRO A 243 2.35 0.20 -9.37
C PRO A 243 0.99 -0.51 -9.27
N PHE A 244 0.88 -1.41 -8.29
CA PHE A 244 -0.32 -2.14 -7.88
C PHE A 244 -0.84 -3.15 -8.90
N ILE A 245 0.03 -3.60 -9.81
CA ILE A 245 -0.30 -4.61 -10.82
C ILE A 245 -0.50 -5.99 -10.20
N ASP A 246 0.35 -6.33 -9.23
CA ASP A 246 0.42 -7.63 -8.61
C ASP A 246 -0.66 -7.82 -7.55
N ASP A 247 -1.38 -8.94 -7.59
CA ASP A 247 -2.36 -9.23 -6.55
C ASP A 247 -1.68 -9.69 -5.25
N ASN A 248 -2.38 -9.46 -4.13
CA ASN A 248 -1.91 -9.88 -2.81
C ASN A 248 -2.33 -11.33 -2.54
N ASP A 249 -1.51 -12.06 -1.79
CA ASP A 249 -1.88 -13.34 -1.20
C ASP A 249 -2.00 -13.22 0.33
N CYS A 250 -2.39 -14.29 1.01
CA CYS A 250 -2.45 -14.34 2.46
C CYS A 250 -1.51 -15.39 3.05
N GLY A 251 -0.62 -15.96 2.25
CA GLY A 251 0.26 -17.05 2.67
C GLY A 251 1.21 -16.60 3.76
N LEU A 252 1.78 -15.40 3.61
CA LEU A 252 2.66 -14.80 4.60
C LEU A 252 1.92 -14.49 5.92
N ALA A 253 0.71 -13.95 5.81
CA ALA A 253 -0.16 -13.73 6.97
C ALA A 253 -0.43 -15.01 7.75
N ILE A 254 -0.70 -16.11 7.07
CA ILE A 254 -0.95 -17.40 7.71
C ILE A 254 0.33 -17.94 8.37
N ALA A 255 1.49 -17.75 7.76
CA ALA A 255 2.78 -18.13 8.34
C ALA A 255 3.05 -17.38 9.65
N VAL A 256 2.91 -16.06 9.63
CA VAL A 256 3.06 -15.19 10.81
C VAL A 256 2.06 -15.55 11.90
N ARG A 257 0.78 -15.70 11.53
CA ARG A 257 -0.27 -16.12 12.46
C ARG A 257 0.09 -17.44 13.13
N THR A 258 0.52 -18.42 12.35
CA THR A 258 0.81 -19.77 12.85
C THR A 258 2.00 -19.76 13.81
N TYR A 259 3.07 -19.04 13.47
CA TYR A 259 4.21 -18.84 14.37
C TYR A 259 3.79 -18.18 15.69
N LEU A 260 3.08 -17.06 15.62
CA LEU A 260 2.66 -16.28 16.79
C LEU A 260 1.58 -16.96 17.63
N ASP A 261 0.80 -17.88 17.05
CA ASP A 261 -0.22 -18.68 17.74
C ASP A 261 0.42 -19.92 18.39
N ASP A 262 1.55 -20.42 17.90
CA ASP A 262 2.27 -21.55 18.48
C ASP A 262 3.13 -21.16 19.69
N LEU A 263 3.76 -19.98 19.66
CA LEU A 263 4.62 -19.49 20.76
C LEU A 263 3.98 -19.60 22.15
N PRO A 264 2.72 -19.18 22.42
CA PRO A 264 2.12 -19.25 23.74
C PRO A 264 1.97 -20.67 24.33
N GLN A 265 2.22 -21.72 23.54
CA GLN A 265 2.22 -23.11 24.03
C GLN A 265 3.53 -23.53 24.69
N GLU A 266 4.61 -22.81 24.41
CA GLU A 266 5.94 -23.14 24.90
C GLU A 266 6.21 -22.52 26.28
N PRO A 267 6.98 -23.20 27.15
CA PRO A 267 7.46 -22.59 28.37
C PRO A 267 8.43 -21.44 28.03
N GLU A 268 8.20 -20.25 28.59
CA GLU A 268 9.01 -19.05 28.35
C GLU A 268 9.09 -18.61 26.86
N PRO A 269 7.96 -18.21 26.26
CA PRO A 269 7.82 -17.97 24.81
C PRO A 269 8.60 -16.77 24.26
N THR A 270 9.28 -16.03 25.12
CA THR A 270 10.08 -14.85 24.76
C THR A 270 11.59 -15.13 24.75
N THR A 271 12.01 -16.35 25.09
CA THR A 271 13.43 -16.73 25.08
C THR A 271 13.90 -17.06 23.67
N GLU A 272 15.14 -16.69 23.35
CA GLU A 272 15.69 -16.88 22.00
C GLU A 272 15.66 -18.34 21.53
N ALA A 273 16.01 -19.26 22.43
CA ALA A 273 16.04 -20.68 22.14
C ALA A 273 14.67 -21.21 21.68
N ILE A 274 13.61 -20.81 22.37
CA ILE A 274 12.23 -21.21 22.05
C ILE A 274 11.77 -20.58 20.74
N ARG A 275 12.09 -19.31 20.49
CA ARG A 275 11.75 -18.65 19.22
C ARG A 275 12.36 -19.37 18.03
N GLU A 276 13.64 -19.71 18.10
CA GLU A 276 14.34 -20.45 17.04
C GLU A 276 13.81 -21.89 16.89
N GLU A 277 13.44 -22.55 17.99
CA GLU A 277 12.81 -23.87 17.94
C GLU A 277 11.45 -23.82 17.21
N VAL A 278 10.58 -22.86 17.56
CA VAL A 278 9.26 -22.72 16.91
C VAL A 278 9.41 -22.29 15.45
N LYS A 279 10.39 -21.43 15.12
CA LYS A 279 10.73 -21.10 13.71
C LYS A 279 11.15 -22.36 12.93
N ALA A 280 11.91 -23.27 13.56
CA ALA A 280 12.33 -24.51 12.91
C ALA A 280 11.15 -25.44 12.58
N LYS A 281 10.10 -25.48 13.43
CA LYS A 281 8.83 -26.20 13.17
C LYS A 281 8.09 -25.68 11.93
N GLY A 282 8.38 -24.46 11.48
CA GLY A 282 7.78 -23.85 10.29
C GLY A 282 7.88 -24.68 9.01
N LYS A 283 8.91 -25.54 8.89
CA LYS A 283 9.05 -26.48 7.75
C LYS A 283 7.95 -27.54 7.72
N GLU A 284 7.36 -27.89 8.85
CA GLU A 284 6.26 -28.85 8.93
C GLU A 284 4.96 -28.24 8.40
N TRP A 285 4.72 -26.96 8.70
CA TRP A 285 3.54 -26.23 8.28
C TRP A 285 3.64 -25.72 6.84
N PHE A 286 4.85 -25.34 6.40
CA PHE A 286 5.13 -24.73 5.10
C PHE A 286 6.29 -25.44 4.40
N GLN A 287 6.09 -26.72 4.06
CA GLN A 287 7.09 -27.63 3.48
C GLN A 287 7.75 -27.13 2.19
N HIS A 288 7.10 -26.20 1.49
CA HIS A 288 7.52 -25.69 0.19
C HIS A 288 7.96 -24.23 0.23
N SER A 289 7.99 -23.61 1.42
CA SER A 289 8.65 -22.32 1.61
C SER A 289 10.15 -22.45 1.37
N HIS A 290 10.78 -21.41 0.80
CA HIS A 290 12.25 -21.40 0.64
C HIS A 290 12.94 -21.33 2.00
N SER A 291 12.50 -20.40 2.84
CA SER A 291 12.91 -20.27 4.23
C SER A 291 11.76 -19.70 5.05
N PHE A 292 11.30 -20.43 6.06
CA PHE A 292 10.24 -19.95 6.93
C PHE A 292 10.70 -18.74 7.77
N SER A 293 11.94 -18.77 8.27
CA SER A 293 12.51 -17.67 9.05
C SER A 293 12.63 -16.39 8.21
N GLU A 294 13.18 -16.47 7.00
CA GLU A 294 13.33 -15.28 6.14
C GLU A 294 11.97 -14.66 5.77
N ASN A 295 10.94 -15.50 5.60
CA ASN A 295 9.57 -15.02 5.40
C ASN A 295 9.06 -14.26 6.64
N LEU A 296 9.28 -14.79 7.84
CA LEU A 296 8.92 -14.09 9.07
C LEU A 296 9.69 -12.76 9.20
N ASP A 297 11.00 -12.76 8.95
CA ASP A 297 11.83 -11.55 9.02
C ASP A 297 11.33 -10.46 8.04
N MET A 298 11.01 -10.84 6.81
CA MET A 298 10.40 -9.95 5.82
C MET A 298 9.06 -9.39 6.31
N SER A 299 8.23 -10.20 6.96
CA SER A 299 6.96 -9.73 7.54
C SER A 299 7.17 -8.75 8.69
N PHE A 300 8.24 -8.93 9.48
CA PHE A 300 8.58 -8.05 10.59
C PHE A 300 9.21 -6.74 10.10
N HIS A 301 9.96 -6.75 9.00
CA HIS A 301 10.38 -5.53 8.32
C HIS A 301 9.18 -4.73 7.79
N LEU A 302 8.19 -5.42 7.20
CA LEU A 302 6.94 -4.79 6.78
C LEU A 302 6.19 -4.18 7.97
N TRP A 303 6.10 -4.91 9.08
CA TRP A 303 5.53 -4.39 10.32
C TRP A 303 6.25 -3.11 10.80
N ASP A 304 7.57 -3.14 10.86
CA ASP A 304 8.38 -2.00 11.34
C ASP A 304 8.17 -0.75 10.46
N ALA A 305 8.12 -0.93 9.13
CA ALA A 305 7.84 0.17 8.21
C ALA A 305 6.44 0.74 8.41
N VAL A 306 5.41 -0.11 8.50
CA VAL A 306 4.02 0.33 8.73
C VAL A 306 3.90 1.03 10.08
N TYR A 307 4.45 0.44 11.14
CA TYR A 307 4.44 1.03 12.48
C TYR A 307 5.09 2.41 12.50
N LYS A 308 6.20 2.60 11.76
CA LYS A 308 6.84 3.91 11.61
C LYS A 308 5.92 4.95 10.94
N ALA A 309 5.16 4.56 9.91
CA ALA A 309 4.13 5.44 9.34
C ALA A 309 3.08 5.81 10.41
N ILE A 310 2.64 4.84 11.20
CA ILE A 310 1.62 5.06 12.23
C ILE A 310 2.13 5.99 13.33
N GLN A 311 3.39 5.87 13.75
CA GLN A 311 4.00 6.80 14.68
C GLN A 311 4.02 8.23 14.15
N ALA A 312 4.33 8.41 12.86
CA ALA A 312 4.33 9.72 12.20
C ALA A 312 2.91 10.28 12.00
N ALA A 313 1.90 9.42 11.85
CA ALA A 313 0.50 9.77 11.67
C ALA A 313 -0.33 9.69 12.97
N ASN A 314 0.29 9.67 14.15
CA ASN A 314 -0.39 9.41 15.42
C ASN A 314 -1.52 10.39 15.81
N LYS A 315 -1.57 11.56 15.17
CA LYS A 315 -2.60 12.59 15.36
C LYS A 315 -3.71 12.55 14.29
N GLU A 316 -3.55 11.72 13.28
CA GLU A 316 -4.53 11.60 12.21
C GLU A 316 -5.76 10.81 12.67
N PRO A 317 -6.96 11.18 12.19
CA PRO A 317 -8.19 10.50 12.57
C PRO A 317 -8.17 9.04 12.12
N GLY A 318 -8.68 8.14 12.96
CA GLY A 318 -8.72 6.70 12.69
C GLY A 318 -7.46 5.94 13.09
N VAL A 319 -6.39 6.62 13.52
CA VAL A 319 -5.19 5.98 14.03
C VAL A 319 -5.29 5.73 15.54
N ASP A 320 -5.38 4.47 15.94
CA ASP A 320 -5.30 4.07 17.35
C ASP A 320 -3.86 3.73 17.76
N ILE A 321 -3.05 4.76 18.01
CA ILE A 321 -1.63 4.59 18.34
C ILE A 321 -1.40 3.69 19.57
N LYS A 322 -2.35 3.59 20.50
CA LYS A 322 -2.20 2.75 21.70
C LYS A 322 -2.17 1.28 21.31
N VAL A 323 -3.14 0.85 20.50
CA VAL A 323 -3.22 -0.53 19.99
C VAL A 323 -1.97 -0.90 19.20
N TRP A 324 -1.46 0.03 18.37
CA TRP A 324 -0.23 -0.22 17.61
C TRP A 324 1.01 -0.31 18.50
N ASN A 325 1.13 0.53 19.53
CA ASN A 325 2.24 0.47 20.50
C ASN A 325 2.21 -0.83 21.31
N GLU A 326 1.02 -1.25 21.77
CA GLU A 326 0.81 -2.50 22.51
C GLU A 326 1.21 -3.71 21.66
N ALA A 327 0.71 -3.78 20.41
CA ALA A 327 1.07 -4.85 19.49
C ALA A 327 2.57 -4.86 19.16
N ASN A 328 3.19 -3.69 18.97
CA ASN A 328 4.62 -3.58 18.69
C ASN A 328 5.48 -4.03 19.89
N GLN A 329 5.11 -3.62 21.10
CA GLN A 329 5.78 -4.07 22.32
C GLN A 329 5.65 -5.58 22.49
N TRP A 330 4.45 -6.13 22.29
CA TRP A 330 4.21 -7.57 22.35
C TRP A 330 5.07 -8.34 21.33
N LEU A 331 5.10 -7.88 20.06
CA LEU A 331 5.89 -8.49 18.99
C LEU A 331 7.40 -8.41 19.25
N SER A 332 7.90 -7.32 19.82
CA SER A 332 9.34 -7.10 20.02
C SER A 332 10.02 -8.20 20.84
N SER A 333 9.30 -8.82 21.78
CA SER A 333 9.77 -9.94 22.59
C SER A 333 9.62 -11.30 21.91
N ARG A 334 8.93 -11.38 20.77
CA ARG A 334 8.50 -12.62 20.10
C ARG A 334 9.01 -12.78 18.67
N ARG A 335 9.64 -11.76 18.09
CA ARG A 335 10.24 -11.80 16.74
C ARG A 335 11.66 -12.36 16.71
#